data_AF-A0A850JG20-F1
#
_entry.id   AF-A0A850JG20-F1
#
_cell.length_a   1.000
_cell.length_b   1.000
_cell.length_c   1.000
_cell.angle_alpha   90.00
_cell.angle_beta   90.00
_cell.angle_gamma   90.00
#
_symmetry.space_group_name_H-M   'P 1'
#
loop_
_entity.id
_entity.type
_entity.pdbx_description
1 polymer ?
#
loop_
_entity_poly.entity_id
_entity_poly.type
_entity_poly.pdbx_seq_one_letter_code
_entity_poly.pdbx_strand_id
1 'polypeptide(L)'
;MERWEKSPSVVPTRDELVARLRVRFADIPAENVRRCVDDLWCCCTHLGVRPEERTIERLAASRLTGVVRGGRPPYPDGPTVSRPPGSTLTAPPRPARAAARTPIGM
;
A
#
# COMPACT_ATOMS: atom_id res chain seq x y z
N MET A 1 -25.96 -41.51 -25.35
CA MET A 1 -25.71 -41.41 -23.90
C MET A 1 -24.95 -40.12 -23.68
N GLU A 2 -25.71 -39.07 -23.39
CA GLU A 2 -25.24 -37.69 -23.31
C GLU A 2 -24.32 -37.55 -22.09
N ARG A 3 -23.00 -37.48 -22.32
CA ARG A 3 -22.07 -37.09 -21.28
C ARG A 3 -21.81 -35.61 -21.45
N TRP A 4 -22.70 -34.82 -20.87
CA TRP A 4 -22.48 -33.42 -20.54
C TRP A 4 -21.24 -33.36 -19.63
N GLU A 5 -20.06 -33.31 -20.22
CA GLU A 5 -18.83 -33.04 -19.49
C GLU A 5 -18.90 -31.57 -19.07
N LYS A 6 -19.28 -31.38 -17.80
CA LYS A 6 -19.17 -30.15 -17.02
C LYS A 6 -18.16 -29.22 -17.69
N SER A 7 -18.66 -28.19 -18.38
CA SER A 7 -17.87 -27.00 -18.65
C SER A 7 -17.15 -26.70 -17.34
N PRO A 8 -15.81 -26.64 -17.33
CA PRO A 8 -15.15 -26.28 -16.10
C PRO A 8 -15.71 -24.90 -15.81
N SER A 9 -16.53 -24.81 -14.76
CA SER A 9 -16.86 -23.56 -14.12
C SER A 9 -15.53 -23.14 -13.51
N VAL A 10 -14.61 -22.69 -14.37
CA VAL A 10 -13.33 -22.13 -14.00
C VAL A 10 -13.73 -20.81 -13.39
N VAL A 11 -14.10 -20.87 -12.11
CA VAL A 11 -13.93 -19.73 -11.24
C VAL A 11 -12.45 -19.42 -11.38
N PRO A 12 -12.08 -18.38 -12.11
CA PRO A 12 -10.69 -18.22 -12.47
C PRO A 12 -9.93 -18.03 -11.18
N THR A 13 -8.87 -18.81 -11.07
CA THR A 13 -8.12 -18.86 -9.84
C THR A 13 -7.32 -17.57 -9.73
N ARG A 14 -7.00 -17.18 -8.49
CA ARG A 14 -6.14 -16.02 -8.23
C ARG A 14 -4.85 -16.03 -9.06
N ASP A 15 -4.30 -17.22 -9.36
CA ASP A 15 -3.10 -17.37 -10.18
C ASP A 15 -3.35 -17.06 -11.67
N GLU A 16 -4.50 -17.42 -12.23
CA GLU A 16 -4.90 -17.02 -13.59
C GLU A 16 -5.04 -15.51 -13.71
N LEU A 17 -5.60 -14.87 -12.70
CA LEU A 17 -5.70 -13.41 -12.60
C LEU A 17 -4.31 -12.75 -12.64
N VAL A 18 -3.39 -13.28 -11.84
CA VAL A 18 -1.98 -12.84 -11.82
C VAL A 18 -1.33 -13.04 -13.19
N ALA A 19 -1.54 -14.20 -13.83
CA ALA A 19 -0.99 -14.49 -15.15
C ALA A 19 -1.47 -13.47 -16.21
N ARG A 20 -2.77 -13.16 -16.25
CA ARG A 20 -3.33 -12.14 -17.15
C ARG A 20 -2.73 -10.75 -16.90
N LEU A 21 -2.61 -10.36 -15.62
CA LEU A 21 -2.03 -9.07 -15.25
C LEU A 21 -0.54 -8.99 -15.61
N ARG A 22 0.23 -10.07 -15.47
CA ARG A 22 1.64 -10.12 -15.86
C ARG A 22 1.84 -9.90 -17.35
N VAL A 23 0.97 -10.45 -18.19
CA VAL A 23 1.01 -10.21 -19.64
C VAL A 23 0.69 -8.75 -19.94
N ARG A 24 -0.31 -8.18 -19.28
CA ARG A 24 -0.75 -6.79 -19.50
C ARG A 24 0.24 -5.75 -18.98
N PHE A 25 0.94 -6.04 -17.89
CA PHE A 25 1.88 -5.15 -17.21
C PHE A 25 3.29 -5.76 -17.22
N ALA A 26 3.79 -6.13 -18.40
CA ALA A 26 5.09 -6.79 -18.56
C ALA A 26 6.30 -5.94 -18.09
N ASP A 27 6.13 -4.62 -18.00
CA ASP A 27 7.13 -3.68 -17.49
C ASP A 27 7.29 -3.75 -15.95
N ILE A 28 6.29 -4.29 -15.25
CA ILE A 28 6.31 -4.44 -13.79
C ILE A 28 6.81 -5.84 -13.43
N PRO A 29 7.75 -5.97 -12.47
CA PRO A 29 8.22 -7.28 -12.03
C PRO A 29 7.06 -8.12 -11.47
N ALA A 30 7.07 -9.40 -11.82
CA ALA A 30 6.01 -10.34 -11.49
C ALA A 30 5.70 -10.48 -9.98
N GLU A 31 6.73 -10.36 -9.15
CA GLU A 31 6.60 -10.35 -7.68
C GLU A 31 5.69 -9.19 -7.22
N ASN A 32 5.86 -8.00 -7.80
CA ASN A 32 5.07 -6.83 -7.45
C ASN A 32 3.62 -6.99 -7.90
N VAL A 33 3.38 -7.60 -9.06
CA VAL A 33 2.02 -7.92 -9.53
C VAL A 33 1.35 -8.91 -8.57
N ARG A 34 2.06 -9.97 -8.16
CA ARG A 34 1.58 -10.98 -7.19
C ARG A 34 1.22 -10.36 -5.84
N ARG A 35 2.13 -9.54 -5.28
CA ARG A 35 1.88 -8.82 -4.03
C ARG A 35 0.71 -7.86 -4.15
N CYS A 36 0.61 -7.11 -5.24
CA CYS A 36 -0.51 -6.20 -5.46
C CYS A 36 -1.86 -6.92 -5.43
N VAL A 37 -1.95 -8.13 -6.02
CA VAL A 37 -3.18 -8.93 -5.99
C VAL A 37 -3.43 -9.52 -4.58
N ASP A 38 -2.38 -9.92 -3.85
CA ASP A 38 -2.50 -10.39 -2.45
C ASP A 38 -3.05 -9.30 -1.53
N ASP A 39 -2.43 -8.11 -1.57
CA ASP A 39 -2.81 -6.94 -0.80
C ASP A 39 -4.27 -6.57 -1.04
N LEU A 40 -4.73 -6.59 -2.30
CA LEU A 40 -6.12 -6.29 -2.63
C LEU A 40 -7.09 -7.34 -2.07
N TRP A 41 -6.74 -8.62 -2.12
CA TRP A 41 -7.54 -9.68 -1.53
C TRP A 41 -7.64 -9.53 0.00
N CYS A 42 -6.51 -9.24 0.64
CA CYS A 42 -6.43 -9.00 2.08
C CYS A 42 -7.25 -7.77 2.48
N CYS A 43 -7.08 -6.65 1.77
CA CYS A 43 -7.83 -5.41 1.97
C CYS A 43 -9.34 -5.61 1.82
N CYS A 44 -9.79 -6.29 0.75
CA CYS A 44 -11.21 -6.59 0.58
C CYS A 44 -11.77 -7.39 1.76
N THR A 45 -11.04 -8.41 2.20
CA THR A 45 -11.41 -9.22 3.36
C THR A 45 -11.50 -8.39 4.63
N HIS A 46 -10.50 -7.53 4.87
CA HIS A 46 -10.46 -6.63 6.04
C HIS A 46 -11.62 -5.63 6.04
N LEU A 47 -12.00 -5.13 4.87
CA LEU A 47 -13.12 -4.19 4.69
C LEU A 47 -14.50 -4.88 4.65
N GLY A 48 -14.55 -6.22 4.74
CA GLY A 48 -15.80 -6.98 4.62
C GLY A 48 -16.41 -6.98 3.20
N VAL A 49 -15.63 -6.59 2.20
CA VAL A 49 -16.04 -6.59 0.79
C VAL A 49 -15.75 -7.97 0.20
N ARG A 50 -16.73 -8.59 -0.46
CA ARG A 50 -16.49 -9.85 -1.16
C ARG A 50 -15.46 -9.63 -2.29
N PRO A 51 -14.32 -10.33 -2.26
CA PRO A 51 -13.28 -10.18 -3.28
C PRO A 51 -13.72 -10.90 -4.56
N GLU A 52 -14.53 -10.22 -5.36
CA GLU A 52 -14.89 -10.70 -6.69
C GLU A 52 -13.72 -10.46 -7.65
N GLU A 53 -13.39 -11.46 -8.46
CA GLU A 53 -12.25 -11.41 -9.39
C GLU A 53 -12.25 -10.16 -10.27
N ARG A 54 -13.39 -9.82 -10.88
CA ARG A 54 -13.49 -8.63 -11.74
C ARG A 54 -13.18 -7.35 -10.98
N THR A 55 -13.56 -7.28 -9.71
CA THR A 55 -13.28 -6.13 -8.85
C THR A 55 -11.79 -6.06 -8.52
N ILE A 56 -11.19 -7.18 -8.13
CA ILE A 56 -9.75 -7.26 -7.85
C ILE A 56 -8.93 -6.93 -9.09
N GLU A 57 -9.33 -7.44 -10.26
CA GLU A 57 -8.65 -7.15 -11.54
C GLU A 57 -8.66 -5.66 -11.86
N ARG A 58 -9.82 -5.01 -11.73
CA ARG A 58 -9.96 -3.57 -12.00
C ARG A 58 -9.13 -2.74 -11.03
N LEU A 59 -9.13 -3.10 -9.75
CA LEU A 59 -8.33 -2.42 -8.73
C LEU A 59 -6.83 -2.61 -8.98
N ALA A 60 -6.41 -3.83 -9.29
CA ALA A 60 -5.02 -4.14 -9.63
C ALA A 60 -4.58 -3.38 -10.88
N ALA A 61 -5.38 -3.41 -11.95
CA ALA A 61 -5.09 -2.69 -13.18
C ALA A 61 -5.00 -1.17 -12.96
N SER A 62 -5.88 -0.60 -12.14
CA SER A 62 -5.83 0.81 -11.75
C SER A 62 -4.53 1.15 -11.02
N ARG A 63 -4.17 0.35 -10.00
CA ARG A 63 -2.96 0.56 -9.20
C ARG A 63 -1.69 0.40 -10.03
N LEU A 64 -1.60 -0.65 -10.83
CA LEU A 64 -0.46 -0.92 -11.70
C LEU A 64 -0.33 0.12 -12.82
N THR A 65 -1.44 0.63 -13.37
CA THR A 65 -1.42 1.76 -14.31
C THR A 65 -0.83 3.02 -13.66
N GLY A 66 -1.17 3.28 -12.40
CA GLY A 66 -0.58 4.36 -11.63
C GLY A 66 0.94 4.22 -11.49
N VAL A 67 1.42 2.99 -11.23
CA VAL A 67 2.86 2.67 -11.17
C VAL A 67 3.55 2.90 -12.52
N VAL A 68 3.01 2.36 -13.62
CA VAL A 68 3.59 2.54 -14.98
C VAL A 68 3.63 4.01 -15.38
N ARG A 69 2.60 4.79 -15.04
CA ARG A 69 2.56 6.23 -15.33
C ARG A 69 3.52 7.05 -14.46
N GLY A 70 4.34 6.40 -13.65
CA GLY A 70 5.31 7.06 -12.79
C GLY A 70 4.71 7.69 -11.54
N GLY A 71 3.50 7.26 -11.14
CA GLY A 71 2.93 7.40 -9.80
C GLY A 71 3.13 8.74 -9.10
N ARG A 72 3.30 9.84 -9.83
CA ARG A 72 3.45 11.17 -9.24
C ARG A 72 2.04 11.65 -8.96
N PRO A 73 1.57 11.69 -7.70
CA PRO A 73 0.33 12.37 -7.40
C PRO A 73 0.38 13.80 -7.99
N PRO A 74 -0.76 14.36 -8.44
CA PRO A 74 -0.82 15.72 -8.97
C PRO A 74 -0.43 16.77 -7.92
N TYR A 75 -0.34 16.36 -6.65
CA TYR A 75 0.30 17.15 -5.62
C TYR A 75 1.76 16.67 -5.49
N PRO A 76 2.77 17.55 -5.62
CA PRO A 76 4.09 17.20 -5.11
C PRO A 76 3.90 16.84 -3.63
N ASP A 77 4.39 15.67 -3.22
CA ASP A 77 4.76 15.49 -1.82
C ASP A 77 5.46 16.79 -1.41
N GLY A 78 4.89 17.48 -0.42
CA GLY A 78 5.54 18.66 0.16
C GLY A 78 7.00 18.33 0.42
N PRO A 79 7.91 19.32 0.31
CA PRO A 79 9.33 19.09 0.09
C PRO A 79 9.81 17.93 0.95
N THR A 80 10.29 16.87 0.29
CA THR A 80 11.17 15.89 0.90
C THR A 80 12.19 16.69 1.68
N VAL A 81 12.02 16.75 2.99
CA VAL A 81 13.03 17.25 3.89
C VAL A 81 14.08 16.15 3.87
N SER A 82 14.88 16.16 2.79
CA SER A 82 16.19 15.57 2.78
C SER A 82 16.85 16.09 4.04
N ARG A 83 16.92 15.23 5.04
CA ARG A 83 17.64 15.45 6.28
C ARG A 83 18.99 16.07 5.92
N PRO A 84 19.27 17.33 6.28
CA PRO A 84 20.61 17.86 6.06
C PRO A 84 21.58 17.06 6.95
N PRO A 85 22.72 16.58 6.42
CA PRO A 85 23.78 16.09 7.28
C PRO A 85 24.40 17.32 7.96
N GLY A 86 24.06 17.53 9.23
CA GLY A 86 24.66 18.58 10.06
C GLY A 86 23.66 19.60 10.56
N SER A 87 22.90 19.24 11.60
CA SER A 87 22.44 20.24 12.56
C SER A 87 23.12 19.92 13.89
N THR A 88 24.27 20.56 14.09
CA THR A 88 24.84 20.81 15.41
C THR A 88 23.73 21.34 16.31
N LEU A 89 23.45 20.59 17.37
CA LEU A 89 22.70 21.03 18.52
C LEU A 89 23.41 22.24 19.13
N THR A 90 22.96 23.45 18.80
CA THR A 90 23.20 24.63 19.62
C THR A 90 21.85 25.28 19.89
N ALA A 91 21.08 24.67 20.79
CA ALA A 91 20.11 25.42 21.57
C ALA A 91 20.88 26.03 22.76
N PRO A 92 20.76 27.33 23.05
CA PRO A 92 21.36 27.89 24.26
C PRO A 92 20.74 27.24 25.50
N PRO A 93 21.51 27.02 26.59
CA PRO A 93 20.96 26.47 27.82
C PRO A 93 19.90 27.44 28.37
N ARG A 94 18.68 26.92 28.52
CA ARG A 94 17.63 27.59 29.30
C ARG A 94 18.15 27.81 30.73
N PRO A 95 18.05 29.01 31.31
CA PRO A 95 18.41 29.18 32.71
C PRO A 95 17.47 28.33 33.58
N ALA A 96 18.08 27.44 34.36
CA ALA A 96 17.42 26.62 35.36
C ALA A 96 16.88 27.54 36.46
N ARG A 97 15.56 27.74 36.50
CA ARG A 97 14.92 28.41 37.64
C ARG A 97 14.87 27.41 38.80
N ALA A 98 15.91 27.49 39.62
CA ALA A 98 16.06 26.73 40.85
C ALA A 98 14.94 27.05 41.85
N ALA A 99 14.38 25.97 42.39
CA ALA A 99 13.74 25.76 43.68
C ALA A 99 13.35 26.97 44.55
N ALA A 100 12.09 26.99 45.00
CA ALA A 100 11.78 27.25 46.40
C ALA A 100 10.50 26.50 46.80
N ARG A 101 10.69 25.54 47.71
CA ARG A 101 9.67 24.80 48.45
C ARG A 101 8.83 25.77 49.30
N THR A 102 7.52 25.56 49.37
CA THR A 102 6.70 26.03 50.49
C THR A 102 6.10 24.82 51.23
N PRO A 103 6.17 24.76 52.57
CA PRO A 103 5.71 23.61 53.33
C PRO A 103 4.19 23.60 53.51
N ILE A 104 3.69 22.38 53.71
CA ILE A 104 2.32 22.02 54.09
C ILE A 104 2.16 22.22 55.62
N GLY A 105 1.11 22.95 56.04
CA GLY A 105 0.42 22.76 57.33
C GLY A 105 0.72 23.74 58.48
N MET A 106 -0.26 24.59 58.83
CA MET A 106 -1.07 24.57 60.06
C MET A 106 -2.23 25.56 59.93
#